data_AF-A0A7Y5AP86-F1
#
_entry.id   AF-A0A7Y5AP86-F1
#
_cell.length_a   1.000
_cell.length_b   1.000
_cell.length_c   1.000
_cell.angle_alpha   90.00
_cell.angle_beta   90.00
_cell.angle_gamma   90.00
#
_symmetry.space_group_name_H-M   'P 1'
#
loop_
_entity.id
_entity.type
_entity.pdbx_description
1 polymer ?
#
loop_
_entity_poly.entity_id
_entity_poly.type
_entity_poly.pdbx_seq_one_letter_code
_entity_poly.pdbx_strand_id
1 'polypeptide(L)'
;MLDRHYDGVILEDKWGKTYLCSNCLFAYADLGEDCVSEVKDLQFGRYFLQALEPHWNQRDIWAKMYQHAKPWQFDLSKLTTFQLRDDLIKMFAADEMRIWQLTEGWGQPPEDNGIGEGGLAPATNSNTSSAPAARTAKPGGGVAAEETTTAKAAAHEAKPALKPYEGDKVFKKAHLDGSPSDPYTLMADGLPQGAKEGQMPKHAAGLEEFPEEYIPLLKEGFPDVVSRNDFRNFSDIEPKVLPPGSKIYRLVDEGCSEAKGESGCYWATELPKGKAAWRGDYAVKDSWNDNGYYVEHTVGDEGLKVWQGKTAGQGYRKHKGKTFYLEGGETQLYVGYNEVPNLKPKLTNWADA
;
A
#
# COMPACT_ATOMS: atom_id res chain seq x y z
N MET A 1 -9.12 -12.06 32.52
CA MET A 1 -9.85 -13.02 31.66
C MET A 1 -9.04 -14.30 31.64
N LEU A 2 -9.65 -15.47 31.81
CA LEU A 2 -8.94 -16.76 31.79
C LEU A 2 -8.15 -16.94 30.49
N ASP A 3 -6.92 -17.42 30.58
CA ASP A 3 -6.06 -17.85 29.46
C ASP A 3 -6.76 -18.96 28.66
N ARG A 4 -7.63 -18.59 27.73
CA ARG A 4 -8.12 -19.49 26.69
C ARG A 4 -7.04 -19.58 25.63
N HIS A 5 -6.23 -20.64 25.68
CA HIS A 5 -5.35 -21.01 24.58
C HIS A 5 -6.22 -21.58 23.45
N TYR A 6 -6.55 -20.75 22.46
CA TYR A 6 -7.06 -21.24 21.19
C TYR A 6 -5.92 -21.89 20.41
N ASP A 7 -6.13 -23.09 19.90
CA ASP A 7 -5.19 -23.76 19.00
C ASP A 7 -5.20 -23.02 17.66
N GLY A 8 -4.13 -22.26 17.38
CA GLY A 8 -4.06 -21.37 16.22
C GLY A 8 -2.77 -20.57 16.17
N VAL A 9 -2.58 -19.87 15.05
CA VAL A 9 -1.45 -18.96 14.84
C VAL A 9 -1.94 -17.55 15.12
N ILE A 10 -1.29 -16.88 16.09
CA ILE A 10 -1.50 -15.45 16.34
C ILE A 10 -0.70 -14.67 15.31
N LEU A 11 -1.38 -13.76 14.63
CA LEU A 11 -0.85 -12.92 13.57
C LEU A 11 -1.00 -11.47 14.00
N GLU A 12 -0.07 -10.62 13.59
CA GLU A 12 -0.19 -9.18 13.73
C GLU A 12 -0.03 -8.55 12.34
N ASP A 13 -0.81 -7.52 12.03
CA ASP A 13 -0.59 -6.74 10.81
C ASP A 13 0.19 -5.46 11.09
N LYS A 14 0.61 -4.81 10.00
CA LYS A 14 1.35 -3.53 10.04
C LYS A 14 0.59 -2.36 10.67
N TRP A 15 -0.69 -2.54 11.01
CA TRP A 15 -1.52 -1.56 11.72
C TRP A 15 -1.70 -1.91 13.20
N GLY A 16 -0.98 -2.94 13.70
CA GLY A 16 -1.05 -3.38 15.10
C GLY A 16 -2.32 -4.16 15.42
N LYS A 17 -3.07 -4.63 14.42
CA LYS A 17 -4.22 -5.50 14.67
C LYS A 17 -3.75 -6.93 14.85
N THR A 18 -4.32 -7.60 15.84
CA THR A 18 -4.03 -9.00 16.12
C THR A 18 -5.14 -9.89 15.58
N TYR A 19 -4.76 -11.00 14.97
CA TYR A 19 -5.68 -11.99 14.43
C TYR A 19 -5.36 -13.38 14.96
N LEU A 20 -6.39 -14.21 15.11
CA LEU A 20 -6.25 -15.64 15.24
C LEU A 20 -6.48 -16.29 13.88
N CYS A 21 -5.50 -17.03 13.37
CA CYS A 21 -5.66 -17.94 12.25
C CYS A 21 -5.82 -19.36 12.78
N SER A 22 -6.96 -20.00 12.53
CA SER A 22 -7.20 -21.36 13.04
C SER A 22 -8.12 -22.19 12.14
N ASN A 23 -7.89 -23.50 12.12
CA ASN A 23 -8.80 -24.52 11.59
C ASN A 23 -9.50 -25.33 12.70
N CYS A 24 -9.30 -24.96 13.97
CA CYS A 24 -9.80 -25.71 15.12
C CYS A 24 -11.30 -25.48 15.33
N LEU A 25 -12.07 -26.57 15.42
CA LEU A 25 -13.52 -26.54 15.66
C LEU A 25 -13.92 -25.79 16.94
N PHE A 26 -13.06 -25.76 17.97
CA PHE A 26 -13.34 -24.99 19.20
C PHE A 26 -13.22 -23.49 18.97
N ALA A 27 -12.29 -23.02 18.14
CA ALA A 27 -12.22 -21.62 17.76
C ALA A 27 -13.48 -21.20 16.98
N TYR A 28 -14.02 -22.10 16.15
CA TYR A 28 -15.27 -21.85 15.39
C TYR A 28 -16.48 -21.74 16.33
N ALA A 29 -16.57 -22.61 17.33
CA ALA A 29 -17.67 -22.61 18.29
C ALA A 29 -17.64 -21.37 19.20
N ASP A 30 -16.45 -20.93 19.62
CA ASP A 30 -16.29 -19.84 20.59
C ASP A 30 -16.28 -18.44 19.95
N LEU A 31 -15.71 -18.29 18.75
CA LEU A 31 -15.59 -17.00 18.06
C LEU A 31 -16.66 -16.79 16.97
N GLY A 32 -17.41 -17.83 16.63
CA GLY A 32 -18.56 -17.74 15.75
C GLY A 32 -18.23 -17.32 14.30
N GLU A 33 -19.22 -16.70 13.65
CA GLU A 33 -19.17 -16.33 12.23
C GLU A 33 -18.50 -14.97 11.95
N ASP A 34 -18.12 -14.23 12.99
CA ASP A 34 -17.46 -12.90 12.92
C ASP A 34 -15.99 -12.98 12.46
N CYS A 35 -15.69 -13.92 11.58
CA CYS A 35 -14.40 -14.05 10.91
C CYS A 35 -14.25 -13.01 9.79
N VAL A 36 -13.01 -12.67 9.44
CA VAL A 36 -12.67 -11.75 8.35
C VAL A 36 -12.95 -12.44 7.01
N SER A 37 -14.20 -12.40 6.57
CA SER A 37 -14.68 -13.14 5.38
C SER A 37 -14.02 -12.68 4.08
N GLU A 38 -13.50 -11.45 4.05
CA GLU A 38 -12.84 -10.85 2.89
C GLU A 38 -11.57 -11.60 2.51
N VAL A 39 -10.89 -12.30 3.44
CA VAL A 39 -9.68 -13.09 3.12
C VAL A 39 -9.95 -14.26 2.17
N LYS A 40 -11.23 -14.62 1.96
CA LYS A 40 -11.66 -15.61 0.96
C LYS A 40 -11.53 -15.09 -0.47
N ASP A 41 -11.58 -13.78 -0.66
CA ASP A 41 -11.31 -13.16 -1.95
C ASP A 41 -9.81 -13.27 -2.28
N LEU A 42 -9.49 -13.67 -3.51
CA LEU A 42 -8.10 -13.90 -3.93
C LEU A 42 -7.23 -12.64 -3.81
N GLN A 43 -7.81 -11.47 -4.08
CA GLN A 43 -7.08 -10.21 -4.06
C GLN A 43 -6.93 -9.70 -2.63
N PHE A 44 -7.99 -9.72 -1.82
CA PHE A 44 -7.93 -9.31 -0.43
C PHE A 44 -7.07 -10.27 0.42
N GLY A 45 -7.19 -11.58 0.23
CA GLY A 45 -6.35 -12.57 0.91
C GLY A 45 -4.85 -12.36 0.65
N ARG A 46 -4.47 -11.94 -0.56
CA ARG A 46 -3.10 -11.52 -0.88
C ARG A 46 -2.67 -10.30 -0.09
N TYR A 47 -3.50 -9.26 -0.06
CA TYR A 47 -3.19 -8.04 0.70
C TYR A 47 -3.10 -8.31 2.20
N PHE A 48 -3.98 -9.15 2.75
CA PHE A 48 -3.94 -9.58 4.14
C PHE A 48 -2.62 -10.26 4.48
N LEU A 49 -2.24 -11.30 3.72
CA LEU A 49 -0.98 -12.03 3.96
C LEU A 49 0.27 -11.15 3.82
N GLN A 50 0.23 -10.16 2.93
CA GLN A 50 1.31 -9.17 2.75
C GLN A 50 1.35 -8.09 3.84
N ALA A 51 0.24 -7.87 4.55
CA ALA A 51 0.17 -6.91 5.64
C ALA A 51 0.67 -7.48 6.97
N LEU A 52 0.91 -8.80 7.05
CA LEU A 52 1.38 -9.46 8.27
C LEU A 52 2.81 -9.06 8.63
N GLU A 53 3.03 -8.83 9.92
CA GLU A 53 4.32 -8.50 10.52
C GLU A 53 4.88 -9.69 11.31
N PRO A 54 6.22 -9.80 11.41
CA PRO A 54 7.20 -8.95 10.73
C PRO A 54 7.27 -9.20 9.21
N HIS A 55 7.26 -8.14 8.40
CA HIS A 55 7.30 -8.26 6.92
C HIS A 55 8.57 -8.95 6.41
N TRP A 56 9.70 -8.81 7.12
CA TRP A 56 10.95 -9.51 6.82
C TRP A 56 10.89 -11.02 7.05
N ASN A 57 9.83 -11.53 7.69
CA ASN A 57 9.62 -12.95 7.98
C ASN A 57 8.32 -13.54 7.41
N GLN A 58 7.78 -12.96 6.34
CA GLN A 58 6.51 -13.42 5.77
C GLN A 58 6.50 -14.91 5.44
N ARG A 59 7.60 -15.45 4.91
CA ARG A 59 7.68 -16.87 4.60
C ARG A 59 7.48 -17.75 5.84
N ASP A 60 8.10 -17.44 6.97
CA ASP A 60 7.94 -18.25 8.19
C ASP A 60 6.55 -18.08 8.79
N ILE A 61 5.96 -16.87 8.72
CA ILE A 61 4.58 -16.63 9.16
C ILE A 61 3.64 -17.51 8.34
N TRP A 62 3.77 -17.48 7.02
CA TRP A 62 2.96 -18.29 6.11
C TRP A 62 3.23 -19.79 6.29
N ALA A 63 4.47 -20.18 6.56
CA ALA A 63 4.83 -21.56 6.83
C ALA A 63 4.15 -22.06 8.11
N LYS A 64 4.12 -21.26 9.18
CA LYS A 64 3.42 -21.58 10.42
C LYS A 64 1.92 -21.72 10.21
N MET A 65 1.31 -20.78 9.47
CA MET A 65 -0.11 -20.86 9.11
C MET A 65 -0.42 -22.13 8.32
N TYR A 66 0.42 -22.43 7.32
CA TYR A 66 0.25 -23.59 6.46
C TYR A 66 0.45 -24.91 7.24
N GLN A 67 1.44 -24.96 8.13
CA GLN A 67 1.68 -26.11 9.00
C GLN A 67 0.58 -26.29 10.04
N HIS A 68 -0.01 -25.20 10.53
CA HIS A 68 -1.20 -25.29 11.37
C HIS A 68 -2.40 -25.87 10.58
N ALA A 69 -2.58 -25.47 9.32
CA ALA A 69 -3.60 -26.04 8.44
C ALA A 69 -3.34 -27.53 8.11
N LYS A 70 -2.08 -27.87 7.86
CA LYS A 70 -1.62 -29.18 7.38
C LYS A 70 -0.47 -29.69 8.25
N PRO A 71 -0.73 -30.14 9.49
CA PRO A 71 0.31 -30.54 10.44
C PRO A 71 1.13 -31.76 9.98
N TRP A 72 0.62 -32.53 9.02
CA TRP A 72 1.34 -33.66 8.41
C TRP A 72 2.36 -33.26 7.32
N GLN A 73 2.41 -31.98 6.92
CA GLN A 73 3.34 -31.50 5.89
C GLN A 73 4.56 -30.83 6.51
N PHE A 74 5.54 -31.66 6.90
CA PHE A 74 6.73 -31.24 7.64
C PHE A 74 7.80 -30.57 6.77
N ASP A 75 7.92 -30.97 5.50
CA ASP A 75 8.90 -30.42 4.55
C ASP A 75 8.23 -29.45 3.57
N LEU A 76 8.47 -28.15 3.79
CA LEU A 76 8.03 -27.06 2.91
C LEU A 76 9.16 -26.54 2.00
N SER A 77 10.35 -27.18 1.99
CA SER A 77 11.49 -26.74 1.17
C SER A 77 11.18 -26.78 -0.33
N LYS A 78 10.26 -27.67 -0.74
CA LYS A 78 9.79 -27.82 -2.11
C LYS A 78 8.76 -26.77 -2.53
N LEU A 79 8.20 -26.02 -1.58
CA LEU A 79 7.25 -24.95 -1.86
C LEU A 79 7.99 -23.61 -1.92
N THR A 80 7.90 -22.96 -3.07
CA THR A 80 8.32 -21.56 -3.19
C THR A 80 7.45 -20.69 -2.29
N THR A 81 7.95 -19.50 -1.95
CA THR A 81 7.20 -18.54 -1.11
C THR A 81 5.87 -18.14 -1.78
N PHE A 82 5.84 -18.08 -3.11
CA PHE A 82 4.62 -17.82 -3.87
C PHE A 82 3.62 -18.97 -3.83
N GLN A 83 4.10 -20.22 -3.97
CA GLN A 83 3.23 -21.40 -3.84
C GLN A 83 2.62 -21.51 -2.44
N LEU A 84 3.43 -21.25 -1.41
CA LEU A 84 2.97 -21.24 -0.02
C LEU A 84 1.86 -20.20 0.22
N ARG A 85 2.06 -18.97 -0.29
CA ARG A 85 1.05 -17.90 -0.23
C ARG A 85 -0.22 -18.29 -0.98
N ASP A 86 -0.08 -18.75 -2.22
CA ASP A 86 -1.22 -19.06 -3.07
C ASP A 86 -2.02 -20.25 -2.53
N ASP A 87 -1.36 -21.22 -1.88
CA ASP A 87 -2.05 -22.32 -1.22
C ASP A 87 -2.77 -21.89 0.06
N LEU A 88 -2.22 -20.95 0.84
CA LEU A 88 -2.94 -20.33 1.96
C LEU A 88 -4.21 -19.59 1.50
N ILE A 89 -4.13 -18.87 0.39
CA ILE A 89 -5.29 -18.17 -0.17
C ILE A 89 -6.37 -19.17 -0.61
N LYS A 90 -5.98 -20.30 -1.23
CA LYS A 90 -6.92 -21.37 -1.56
C LYS A 90 -7.56 -21.97 -0.31
N MET A 91 -6.80 -22.15 0.78
CA MET A 91 -7.33 -22.64 2.05
C MET A 91 -8.37 -21.67 2.64
N PHE A 92 -8.12 -20.36 2.58
CA PHE A 92 -9.12 -19.36 3.00
C PHE A 92 -10.39 -19.46 2.16
N ALA A 93 -10.25 -19.48 0.83
CA ALA A 93 -11.38 -19.56 -0.10
C ALA A 93 -12.21 -20.85 0.08
N ALA A 94 -11.56 -21.96 0.48
CA ALA A 94 -12.19 -23.25 0.73
C ALA A 94 -12.74 -23.41 2.17
N ASP A 95 -12.66 -22.38 3.02
CA ASP A 95 -13.01 -22.45 4.44
C ASP A 95 -12.20 -23.51 5.23
N GLU A 96 -11.02 -23.91 4.73
CA GLU A 96 -10.10 -24.82 5.45
C GLU A 96 -9.40 -24.12 6.63
N MET A 97 -9.29 -22.79 6.58
CA MET A 97 -8.83 -21.95 7.67
C MET A 97 -9.63 -20.66 7.75
N ARG A 98 -9.83 -20.16 8.98
CA ARG A 98 -10.50 -18.89 9.25
C ARG A 98 -9.60 -17.94 10.03
N ILE A 99 -9.86 -16.65 9.82
CA ILE A 99 -9.17 -15.54 10.46
C ILE A 99 -10.18 -14.78 11.31
N TRP A 100 -9.92 -14.59 12.61
CA TRP A 100 -10.71 -13.71 13.48
C TRP A 100 -9.84 -12.55 13.94
N GLN A 101 -10.36 -11.33 13.83
CA GLN A 101 -9.70 -10.17 14.44
C GLN A 101 -9.97 -10.21 15.95
N LEU A 102 -8.91 -10.19 16.75
CA LEU A 102 -9.00 -10.28 18.22
C LEU A 102 -9.05 -8.91 18.91
N THR A 103 -8.69 -7.84 18.21
CA THR A 103 -8.80 -6.46 18.71
C THR A 103 -10.08 -5.81 18.19
N GLU A 104 -10.90 -5.20 19.06
CA GLU A 104 -12.08 -4.44 18.62
C GLU A 104 -11.72 -3.02 18.15
N GLY A 105 -12.40 -2.55 17.10
CA GLY A 105 -12.40 -1.14 16.66
C GLY A 105 -11.60 -0.84 15.39
N TRP A 106 -12.15 0.04 14.55
CA TRP A 106 -11.34 0.82 13.60
C TRP A 106 -10.42 1.73 14.43
N GLY A 107 -9.12 1.75 14.13
CA GLY A 107 -8.15 2.57 14.86
C GLY A 107 -8.65 4.01 14.98
N GLN A 108 -8.86 4.48 16.20
CA GLN A 108 -9.11 5.89 16.48
C GLN A 108 -7.83 6.67 16.15
N PRO A 109 -7.92 7.84 15.50
CA PRO A 109 -6.76 8.73 15.33
C PRO A 109 -6.29 9.22 16.70
N PRO A 110 -4.99 9.55 16.86
CA PRO A 110 -4.46 10.02 18.13
C PRO A 110 -5.16 11.33 18.53
N GLU A 111 -5.71 11.36 19.74
CA GLU A 111 -6.27 12.58 20.34
C GLU A 111 -5.14 13.58 20.59
N ASP A 112 -5.29 14.76 19.98
CA ASP A 112 -4.45 15.91 20.28
C ASP A 112 -4.94 16.59 21.57
N ASN A 113 -3.97 16.90 22.43
CA ASN A 113 -3.96 17.99 23.39
C ASN A 113 -5.24 18.28 24.20
N GLY A 114 -5.34 17.59 25.34
CA GLY A 114 -5.73 18.21 26.61
C GLY A 114 -7.19 18.65 26.74
N ILE A 115 -7.95 17.90 27.55
CA ILE A 115 -8.71 18.34 28.74
C ILE A 115 -9.66 17.18 29.10
N GLY A 116 -9.48 16.64 30.32
CA GLY A 116 -10.61 16.23 31.18
C GLY A 116 -11.23 14.85 30.98
N GLU A 117 -11.02 14.01 32.00
CA GLU A 117 -11.76 12.80 32.38
C GLU A 117 -13.25 12.73 32.01
N GLY A 118 -13.71 11.51 31.68
CA GLY A 118 -14.80 10.89 32.45
C GLY A 118 -16.06 10.42 31.70
N GLY A 119 -16.09 9.13 31.34
CA GLY A 119 -17.08 8.14 31.81
C GLY A 119 -18.61 8.35 31.63
N LEU A 120 -19.18 7.59 30.68
CA LEU A 120 -20.42 6.78 30.71
C LEU A 120 -21.63 7.15 31.64
N ALA A 121 -22.78 7.45 31.01
CA ALA A 121 -24.24 7.12 31.23
C ALA A 121 -24.85 6.93 32.66
N PRO A 122 -26.20 7.05 32.94
CA PRO A 122 -27.40 7.06 32.06
C PRO A 122 -28.54 8.07 32.48
N ALA A 123 -29.77 7.84 31.98
CA ALA A 123 -31.01 8.62 32.03
C ALA A 123 -31.53 9.16 33.38
N THR A 124 -32.22 10.33 33.38
CA THR A 124 -33.63 10.58 33.80
C THR A 124 -33.95 12.08 33.98
N ASN A 125 -35.25 12.38 34.02
CA ASN A 125 -35.95 13.67 33.95
C ASN A 125 -35.60 14.76 35.00
N SER A 126 -36.02 15.98 34.59
CA SER A 126 -36.60 17.10 35.37
C SER A 126 -35.68 18.17 36.00
N ASN A 127 -35.81 19.36 35.40
CA ASN A 127 -36.07 20.69 35.98
C ASN A 127 -35.18 21.32 37.07
N THR A 128 -35.02 22.65 36.87
CA THR A 128 -34.75 23.75 37.81
C THR A 128 -33.31 24.09 38.24
N SER A 129 -32.83 25.20 37.65
CA SER A 129 -32.40 26.44 38.33
C SER A 129 -31.10 26.52 39.16
N SER A 130 -30.39 27.62 38.88
CA SER A 130 -29.54 28.48 39.75
C SER A 130 -28.05 28.15 39.94
N ALA A 131 -27.22 29.14 39.59
CA ALA A 131 -25.82 29.34 40.00
C ALA A 131 -25.73 29.93 41.44
N PRO A 132 -24.61 30.48 41.96
CA PRO A 132 -23.18 30.50 41.54
C PRO A 132 -22.15 30.35 42.70
N ALA A 133 -20.86 30.64 42.38
CA ALA A 133 -19.81 31.24 43.26
C ALA A 133 -19.03 30.28 44.19
N ALA A 134 -17.74 30.45 44.54
CA ALA A 134 -16.68 31.42 44.25
C ALA A 134 -15.33 30.94 44.89
N ARG A 135 -14.21 31.42 44.33
CA ARG A 135 -12.99 31.96 45.00
C ARG A 135 -11.92 31.06 45.69
N THR A 136 -10.74 31.10 45.04
CA THR A 136 -9.39 31.53 45.51
C THR A 136 -8.54 30.73 46.51
N ALA A 137 -7.27 30.57 46.08
CA ALA A 137 -6.00 30.82 46.79
C ALA A 137 -5.16 29.63 47.32
N LYS A 138 -3.97 29.48 46.70
CA LYS A 138 -2.67 29.00 47.22
C LYS A 138 -2.16 29.94 48.36
N PRO A 139 -1.09 29.66 49.16
CA PRO A 139 0.17 28.96 48.77
C PRO A 139 0.90 28.17 49.90
N GLY A 140 2.10 27.63 49.58
CA GLY A 140 3.18 27.41 50.56
C GLY A 140 3.78 26.01 50.58
N GLY A 141 5.09 25.89 50.31
CA GLY A 141 5.84 24.64 50.20
C GLY A 141 6.52 24.18 51.50
N GLY A 142 7.09 22.98 51.45
CA GLY A 142 7.91 22.37 52.50
C GLY A 142 8.40 20.99 52.07
N VAL A 143 9.70 20.77 52.14
CA VAL A 143 10.46 19.62 51.59
C VAL A 143 10.73 18.59 52.68
N ALA A 144 10.57 17.30 52.39
CA ALA A 144 11.30 16.20 53.02
C ALA A 144 11.46 15.05 52.01
N ALA A 145 12.68 14.52 51.92
CA ALA A 145 13.10 13.47 51.00
C ALA A 145 12.89 12.09 51.60
N GLU A 146 12.59 11.09 50.76
CA GLU A 146 13.02 9.71 50.96
C GLU A 146 13.05 8.95 49.62
N GLU A 147 13.99 8.02 49.55
CA GLU A 147 14.58 7.37 48.38
C GLU A 147 13.62 6.43 47.63
N THR A 148 13.84 6.24 46.32
CA THR A 148 13.90 4.88 45.73
C THR A 148 14.43 4.87 44.29
N THR A 149 15.53 4.13 44.13
CA THR A 149 15.92 3.30 42.97
C THR A 149 15.80 3.86 41.55
N THR A 150 16.97 4.18 41.02
CA THR A 150 17.33 4.29 39.60
C THR A 150 16.90 3.06 38.79
N ALA A 151 15.88 3.21 37.95
CA ALA A 151 15.63 2.30 36.85
C ALA A 151 16.46 2.71 35.63
N LYS A 152 17.36 1.81 35.24
CA LYS A 152 18.19 1.87 34.04
C LYS A 152 17.28 1.94 32.81
N ALA A 153 17.23 3.11 32.17
CA ALA A 153 16.62 3.25 30.85
C ALA A 153 17.34 2.31 29.88
N ALA A 154 16.64 1.26 29.45
CA ALA A 154 17.01 0.54 28.25
C ALA A 154 16.79 1.51 27.09
N ALA A 155 17.87 2.13 26.63
CA ALA A 155 17.91 2.78 25.34
C ALA A 155 17.60 1.70 24.29
N HIS A 156 16.36 1.65 23.83
CA HIS A 156 16.11 1.11 22.51
C HIS A 156 16.77 2.08 21.54
N GLU A 157 17.93 1.66 21.02
CA GLU A 157 18.45 2.22 19.78
C GLU A 157 17.32 2.17 18.77
N ALA A 158 16.75 3.34 18.49
CA ALA A 158 15.96 3.56 17.30
C ALA A 158 16.87 3.18 16.13
N LYS A 159 16.61 2.04 15.50
CA LYS A 159 17.15 1.80 14.16
C LYS A 159 16.69 2.96 13.30
N PRO A 160 17.60 3.59 12.54
CA PRO A 160 17.29 4.82 11.84
C PRO A 160 16.14 4.58 10.90
N ALA A 161 15.09 5.40 11.04
CA ALA A 161 14.11 5.58 9.98
C ALA A 161 14.85 5.82 8.67
N LEU A 162 14.42 5.18 7.59
CA LEU A 162 14.82 5.59 6.25
C LEU A 162 14.40 7.05 6.10
N LYS A 163 15.36 7.95 6.23
CA LYS A 163 15.14 9.38 6.04
C LYS A 163 14.96 9.62 4.54
N PRO A 164 14.00 10.45 4.10
CA PRO A 164 14.03 11.05 2.78
C PRO A 164 15.41 11.69 2.61
N TYR A 165 16.16 11.25 1.60
CA TYR A 165 17.44 11.84 1.29
C TYR A 165 17.21 13.32 0.87
N GLU A 166 17.93 14.22 1.56
CA GLU A 166 17.84 15.70 1.65
C GLU A 166 16.67 16.33 2.45
N GLY A 167 16.84 16.39 3.79
CA GLY A 167 16.06 17.27 4.69
C GLY A 167 14.71 16.70 5.19
N ASP A 168 13.92 17.55 5.86
CA ASP A 168 12.59 17.23 6.43
C ASP A 168 11.45 17.37 5.40
N LYS A 169 11.73 17.25 4.10
CA LYS A 169 10.76 17.57 3.04
C LYS A 169 9.83 16.36 2.78
N VAL A 170 8.54 16.54 3.03
CA VAL A 170 7.46 15.60 2.70
C VAL A 170 7.00 15.83 1.25
N PHE A 171 6.98 14.78 0.43
CA PHE A 171 6.59 14.86 -0.99
C PHE A 171 5.15 14.39 -1.25
N LYS A 172 4.64 13.49 -0.41
CA LYS A 172 3.28 12.98 -0.43
C LYS A 172 2.35 13.95 0.28
N LYS A 173 1.35 14.43 -0.44
CA LYS A 173 0.43 15.47 -0.02
C LYS A 173 -0.95 14.88 0.20
N ALA A 174 -1.74 15.55 1.02
CA ALA A 174 -3.15 15.27 1.10
C ALA A 174 -3.85 15.87 -0.13
N HIS A 175 -4.43 15.02 -0.97
CA HIS A 175 -5.31 15.43 -2.06
C HIS A 175 -6.74 15.59 -1.53
N LEU A 176 -7.21 16.82 -1.47
CA LEU A 176 -8.52 17.16 -0.88
C LEU A 176 -9.61 17.40 -1.92
N ASP A 177 -9.25 17.45 -3.20
CA ASP A 177 -10.21 17.57 -4.30
C ASP A 177 -10.59 16.21 -4.88
N GLY A 178 -11.70 16.16 -5.60
CA GLY A 178 -12.16 14.94 -6.26
C GLY A 178 -12.95 14.01 -5.37
N SER A 179 -13.12 12.77 -5.86
CA SER A 179 -13.78 11.71 -5.08
C SER A 179 -12.85 11.21 -3.99
N PRO A 180 -13.32 10.88 -2.77
CA PRO A 180 -12.46 10.28 -1.74
C PRO A 180 -11.72 9.01 -2.20
N SER A 181 -12.32 8.28 -3.14
CA SER A 181 -11.74 7.06 -3.75
C SER A 181 -10.86 7.31 -4.98
N ASP A 182 -10.76 8.56 -5.45
CA ASP A 182 -9.98 8.96 -6.63
C ASP A 182 -9.62 10.46 -6.49
N PRO A 183 -8.86 10.82 -5.45
CA PRO A 183 -8.62 12.22 -5.12
C PRO A 183 -7.53 12.82 -6.01
N TYR A 184 -7.57 14.14 -6.14
CA TYR A 184 -6.59 14.93 -6.88
C TYR A 184 -6.41 16.31 -6.23
N THR A 185 -5.54 17.13 -6.80
CA THR A 185 -5.36 18.54 -6.41
C THR A 185 -5.64 19.43 -7.60
N LEU A 186 -6.53 20.39 -7.45
CA LEU A 186 -6.78 21.40 -8.49
C LEU A 186 -5.68 22.46 -8.50
N MET A 187 -5.21 22.77 -9.71
CA MET A 187 -4.29 23.88 -9.97
C MET A 187 -5.05 25.21 -10.02
N ALA A 188 -4.34 26.32 -10.16
CA ALA A 188 -4.93 27.66 -10.26
C ALA A 188 -5.91 27.84 -11.44
N ASP A 189 -5.77 27.02 -12.49
CA ASP A 189 -6.68 26.97 -13.64
C ASP A 189 -7.94 26.12 -13.40
N GLY A 190 -8.07 25.50 -12.22
CA GLY A 190 -9.20 24.66 -11.84
C GLY A 190 -9.18 23.25 -12.44
N LEU A 191 -8.04 22.79 -12.96
CA LEU A 191 -7.83 21.43 -13.47
C LEU A 191 -6.88 20.64 -12.57
N PRO A 192 -7.02 19.30 -12.47
CA PRO A 192 -5.94 18.47 -11.96
C PRO A 192 -4.68 18.65 -12.80
N GLN A 193 -3.50 18.55 -12.19
CA GLN A 193 -2.25 18.79 -12.89
C GLN A 193 -2.06 17.84 -14.09
N GLY A 194 -1.88 18.40 -15.29
CA GLY A 194 -1.71 17.62 -16.53
C GLY A 194 -3.01 17.03 -17.09
N ALA A 195 -4.15 17.25 -16.43
CA ALA A 195 -5.44 16.75 -16.87
C ALA A 195 -6.16 17.73 -17.80
N LYS A 196 -7.15 17.19 -18.52
CA LYS A 196 -8.11 17.92 -19.36
C LYS A 196 -9.51 17.73 -18.80
N GLU A 197 -10.38 18.72 -18.99
CA GLU A 197 -11.80 18.62 -18.62
C GLU A 197 -12.62 17.97 -19.76
N GLY A 198 -13.56 17.11 -19.39
CA GLY A 198 -14.49 16.47 -20.30
C GLY A 198 -14.36 14.94 -20.35
N GLN A 199 -14.95 14.36 -21.39
CA GLN A 199 -14.90 12.93 -21.64
C GLN A 199 -13.58 12.55 -22.32
N MET A 200 -12.91 11.51 -21.81
CA MET A 200 -11.69 10.98 -22.40
C MET A 200 -11.95 10.50 -23.85
N PRO A 201 -11.12 10.91 -24.82
CA PRO A 201 -11.32 10.53 -26.21
C PRO A 201 -10.98 9.05 -26.43
N LYS A 202 -11.59 8.45 -27.46
CA LYS A 202 -11.42 7.00 -27.74
C LYS A 202 -9.98 6.62 -28.09
N HIS A 203 -9.20 7.49 -28.71
CA HIS A 203 -7.81 7.20 -29.06
C HIS A 203 -6.88 7.07 -27.85
N ALA A 204 -7.30 7.59 -26.70
CA ALA A 204 -6.59 7.46 -25.44
C ALA A 204 -7.05 6.21 -24.65
N ALA A 205 -8.00 5.43 -25.17
CA ALA A 205 -8.43 4.21 -24.51
C ALA A 205 -7.33 3.14 -24.59
N GLY A 206 -7.21 2.37 -23.51
CA GLY A 206 -6.36 1.19 -23.51
C GLY A 206 -6.86 0.09 -24.43
N LEU A 207 -5.95 -0.80 -24.82
CA LEU A 207 -6.26 -2.01 -25.56
C LEU A 207 -7.35 -2.82 -24.85
N GLU A 208 -8.37 -3.26 -25.59
CA GLU A 208 -9.43 -4.12 -25.02
C GLU A 208 -8.93 -5.55 -24.82
N GLU A 209 -8.07 -6.02 -25.73
CA GLU A 209 -7.48 -7.34 -25.81
C GLU A 209 -5.97 -7.25 -26.11
N PHE A 210 -5.21 -8.25 -25.65
CA PHE A 210 -3.79 -8.37 -25.96
C PHE A 210 -3.61 -9.01 -27.35
N PRO A 211 -2.71 -8.50 -28.22
CA PRO A 211 -2.54 -9.04 -29.58
C PRO A 211 -2.18 -10.53 -29.57
N GLU A 212 -2.96 -11.35 -30.26
CA GLU A 212 -2.83 -12.81 -30.24
C GLU A 212 -1.46 -13.27 -30.77
N GLU A 213 -0.91 -12.54 -31.75
CA GLU A 213 0.41 -12.79 -32.33
C GLU A 213 1.56 -12.69 -31.30
N TYR A 214 1.34 -11.99 -30.19
CA TYR A 214 2.33 -11.79 -29.13
C TYR A 214 2.22 -12.80 -27.99
N ILE A 215 1.15 -13.61 -27.93
CA ILE A 215 0.96 -14.64 -26.91
C ILE A 215 2.15 -15.63 -26.84
N PRO A 216 2.71 -16.13 -27.96
CA PRO A 216 3.88 -17.02 -27.91
C PRO A 216 5.10 -16.40 -27.21
N LEU A 217 5.29 -15.07 -27.30
CA LEU A 217 6.45 -14.37 -26.76
C LEU A 217 6.52 -14.40 -25.23
N LEU A 218 5.38 -14.59 -24.55
CA LEU A 218 5.33 -14.80 -23.10
C LEU A 218 6.11 -16.06 -22.69
N LYS A 219 6.06 -17.12 -23.51
CA LYS A 219 6.84 -18.35 -23.28
C LYS A 219 8.31 -18.20 -23.66
N GLU A 220 8.63 -17.19 -24.45
CA GLU A 220 9.99 -16.83 -24.84
C GLU A 220 10.66 -15.89 -23.83
N GLY A 221 10.00 -15.59 -22.70
CA GLY A 221 10.56 -14.79 -21.61
C GLY A 221 10.31 -13.28 -21.74
N PHE A 222 9.35 -12.86 -22.56
CA PHE A 222 8.78 -11.51 -22.39
C PHE A 222 7.92 -11.45 -21.12
N PRO A 223 7.88 -10.29 -20.43
CA PRO A 223 7.13 -10.15 -19.19
C PRO A 223 5.64 -10.53 -19.31
N ASP A 224 5.08 -11.15 -18.29
CA ASP A 224 3.64 -11.42 -18.23
C ASP A 224 2.85 -10.12 -18.02
N VAL A 225 2.20 -9.69 -19.09
CA VAL A 225 1.35 -8.49 -19.16
C VAL A 225 -0.14 -8.85 -19.22
N VAL A 226 -0.47 -10.15 -19.33
CA VAL A 226 -1.82 -10.65 -19.58
C VAL A 226 -2.53 -11.05 -18.28
N SER A 227 -1.86 -11.74 -17.35
CA SER A 227 -2.52 -12.28 -16.15
C SER A 227 -3.21 -11.24 -15.27
N ARG A 228 -2.74 -9.99 -15.32
CA ARG A 228 -3.28 -8.84 -14.59
C ARG A 228 -3.98 -7.82 -15.48
N ASN A 229 -4.14 -8.12 -16.78
CA ASN A 229 -4.62 -7.19 -17.79
C ASN A 229 -3.81 -5.88 -17.87
N ASP A 230 -2.51 -5.93 -17.58
CA ASP A 230 -1.64 -4.75 -17.61
C ASP A 230 -1.49 -4.19 -19.04
N PHE A 231 -1.78 -5.00 -20.07
CA PHE A 231 -1.80 -4.57 -21.47
C PHE A 231 -2.83 -3.46 -21.73
N ARG A 232 -3.83 -3.32 -20.86
CA ARG A 232 -4.84 -2.25 -20.94
C ARG A 232 -4.27 -0.88 -20.59
N ASN A 233 -3.08 -0.81 -20.01
CA ASN A 233 -2.41 0.47 -19.76
C ASN A 233 -1.68 1.00 -20.99
N PHE A 234 -1.84 0.33 -22.13
CA PHE A 234 -1.26 0.68 -23.42
C PHE A 234 -2.38 0.98 -24.43
N SER A 235 -2.22 2.01 -25.25
CA SER A 235 -3.08 2.27 -26.42
C SER A 235 -2.60 1.50 -27.65
N ASP A 236 -1.30 1.22 -27.70
CA ASP A 236 -0.64 0.29 -28.61
C ASP A 236 0.47 -0.44 -27.85
N ILE A 237 0.84 -1.65 -28.27
CA ILE A 237 1.88 -2.44 -27.58
C ILE A 237 2.69 -3.22 -28.62
N GLU A 238 3.99 -3.30 -28.42
CA GLU A 238 4.93 -4.07 -29.24
C GLU A 238 6.00 -4.72 -28.37
N PRO A 239 6.49 -5.91 -28.74
CA PRO A 239 7.63 -6.53 -28.07
C PRO A 239 8.91 -5.76 -28.39
N LYS A 240 9.75 -5.50 -27.38
CA LYS A 240 11.05 -4.88 -27.57
C LYS A 240 12.13 -5.57 -26.73
N VAL A 241 13.32 -5.70 -27.30
CA VAL A 241 14.53 -6.08 -26.56
C VAL A 241 15.42 -4.85 -26.47
N LEU A 242 15.59 -4.32 -25.26
CA LEU A 242 16.51 -3.22 -25.02
C LEU A 242 17.94 -3.74 -25.11
N PRO A 243 18.82 -3.08 -25.87
CA PRO A 243 20.21 -3.52 -25.98
C PRO A 243 20.98 -3.25 -24.67
N PRO A 244 22.09 -3.97 -24.44
CA PRO A 244 22.99 -3.71 -23.33
C PRO A 244 23.43 -2.25 -23.25
N GLY A 245 23.54 -1.72 -22.03
CA GLY A 245 23.91 -0.34 -21.76
C GLY A 245 22.78 0.69 -21.91
N SER A 246 21.59 0.28 -22.37
CA SER A 246 20.42 1.16 -22.40
C SER A 246 20.04 1.63 -21.00
N LYS A 247 19.67 2.90 -20.85
CA LYS A 247 19.13 3.42 -19.59
C LYS A 247 17.61 3.48 -19.64
N ILE A 248 16.99 3.09 -18.54
CA ILE A 248 15.55 3.22 -18.29
C ILE A 248 15.31 3.86 -16.93
N TYR A 249 14.17 4.51 -16.79
CA TYR A 249 13.81 5.33 -15.65
C TYR A 249 12.41 4.99 -15.17
N ARG A 250 12.16 5.13 -13.87
CA ARG A 250 10.82 5.01 -13.31
C ARG A 250 10.63 6.04 -12.23
N LEU A 251 9.48 6.72 -12.27
CA LEU A 251 9.12 7.74 -11.30
C LEU A 251 8.47 7.05 -10.10
N VAL A 252 8.89 7.44 -8.90
CA VAL A 252 8.52 6.78 -7.64
C VAL A 252 8.24 7.84 -6.56
N ASP A 253 7.38 7.52 -5.59
CA ASP A 253 7.16 8.37 -4.41
C ASP A 253 7.92 7.84 -3.19
N GLU A 254 7.90 8.60 -2.10
CA GLU A 254 8.51 8.23 -0.82
C GLU A 254 7.85 7.02 -0.11
N GLY A 255 6.67 6.58 -0.56
CA GLY A 255 5.90 5.48 0.05
C GLY A 255 5.91 4.17 -0.75
N CYS A 256 6.53 4.15 -1.93
CA CYS A 256 6.43 3.06 -2.88
C CYS A 256 7.22 1.80 -2.49
N SER A 257 6.86 0.68 -3.13
CA SER A 257 7.54 -0.62 -3.08
C SER A 257 9.04 -0.56 -3.38
N GLU A 258 9.47 0.42 -4.17
CA GLU A 258 10.84 0.63 -4.62
C GLU A 258 11.71 1.18 -3.49
N ALA A 259 11.12 1.95 -2.56
CA ALA A 259 11.76 2.31 -1.30
C ALA A 259 11.96 1.10 -0.36
N LYS A 260 11.34 -0.05 -0.70
CA LYS A 260 11.42 -1.33 0.02
C LYS A 260 12.11 -2.44 -0.79
N GLY A 261 12.71 -2.10 -1.94
CA GLY A 261 13.52 -3.02 -2.76
C GLY A 261 12.77 -3.80 -3.85
N GLU A 262 11.49 -3.50 -4.09
CA GLU A 262 10.67 -4.12 -5.14
C GLU A 262 10.53 -3.18 -6.35
N SER A 263 10.74 -3.67 -7.59
CA SER A 263 10.54 -2.86 -8.79
C SER A 263 9.14 -3.05 -9.38
N GLY A 264 8.41 -1.95 -9.55
CA GLY A 264 7.20 -1.94 -10.35
C GLY A 264 7.49 -2.06 -11.86
N CYS A 265 6.42 -2.23 -12.63
CA CYS A 265 6.50 -2.65 -14.02
C CYS A 265 6.54 -1.53 -15.06
N TYR A 266 6.13 -0.30 -14.73
CA TYR A 266 6.06 0.81 -15.71
C TYR A 266 7.33 1.67 -15.68
N TRP A 267 8.03 1.72 -16.81
CA TRP A 267 9.30 2.44 -16.99
C TRP A 267 9.25 3.35 -18.22
N ALA A 268 10.20 4.26 -18.33
CA ALA A 268 10.38 5.17 -19.46
C ALA A 268 11.83 5.10 -19.95
N THR A 269 12.07 5.37 -21.22
CA THR A 269 13.44 5.47 -21.77
C THR A 269 14.11 6.80 -21.43
N GLU A 270 13.30 7.82 -21.10
CA GLU A 270 13.76 9.15 -20.71
C GLU A 270 12.97 9.66 -19.51
N LEU A 271 13.57 10.56 -18.72
CA LEU A 271 12.83 11.25 -17.67
C LEU A 271 11.87 12.27 -18.29
N PRO A 272 10.60 12.32 -17.86
CA PRO A 272 9.68 13.37 -18.28
C PRO A 272 10.23 14.77 -17.95
N LYS A 273 9.84 15.78 -18.74
CA LYS A 273 10.33 17.16 -18.57
C LYS A 273 9.92 17.82 -17.25
N GLY A 274 8.91 17.25 -16.57
CA GLY A 274 8.41 17.76 -15.30
C GLY A 274 7.11 17.07 -14.88
N LYS A 275 6.59 17.51 -13.72
CA LYS A 275 5.42 16.90 -13.05
C LYS A 275 4.16 16.88 -13.92
N ALA A 276 3.89 17.97 -14.65
CA ALA A 276 2.72 18.06 -15.54
C ALA A 276 2.82 17.12 -16.75
N ALA A 277 4.00 17.05 -17.39
CA ALA A 277 4.25 16.13 -18.51
C ALA A 277 4.15 14.67 -18.06
N TRP A 278 4.70 14.34 -16.89
CA TRP A 278 4.56 13.00 -16.34
C TRP A 278 3.11 12.61 -16.08
N ARG A 279 2.31 13.47 -15.45
CA ARG A 279 0.88 13.20 -15.22
C ARG A 279 0.09 13.12 -16.52
N GLY A 280 0.25 14.12 -17.38
CA GLY A 280 -0.51 14.24 -18.63
C GLY A 280 -0.17 13.14 -19.63
N ASP A 281 1.13 12.93 -19.87
CA ASP A 281 1.63 12.13 -21.00
C ASP A 281 1.82 10.64 -20.63
N TYR A 282 2.09 10.34 -19.34
CA TYR A 282 2.15 8.95 -18.81
C TYR A 282 0.92 8.59 -17.96
N ALA A 283 -0.12 9.44 -17.97
CA ALA A 283 -1.40 9.19 -17.32
C ALA A 283 -1.33 8.74 -15.85
N VAL A 284 -0.37 9.27 -15.07
CA VAL A 284 -0.22 8.92 -13.65
C VAL A 284 -1.05 9.87 -12.77
N LYS A 285 -2.02 9.31 -12.04
CA LYS A 285 -2.83 10.08 -11.09
C LYS A 285 -2.04 10.48 -9.85
N ASP A 286 -2.39 11.63 -9.30
CA ASP A 286 -1.87 12.15 -8.03
C ASP A 286 -1.96 11.12 -6.90
N SER A 287 -3.15 10.54 -6.71
CA SER A 287 -3.40 9.52 -5.68
C SER A 287 -2.53 8.26 -5.77
N TRP A 288 -1.93 7.99 -6.93
CA TRP A 288 -1.10 6.80 -7.15
C TRP A 288 0.36 7.06 -6.82
N ASN A 289 0.85 8.26 -7.10
CA ASN A 289 2.23 8.65 -6.89
C ASN A 289 2.34 10.18 -6.88
N ASP A 290 2.63 10.71 -5.69
CA ASP A 290 2.65 12.15 -5.48
C ASP A 290 3.89 12.85 -6.04
N ASN A 291 4.94 12.06 -6.29
CA ASN A 291 6.30 12.37 -6.75
C ASN A 291 7.39 12.28 -5.67
N GLY A 292 8.58 12.74 -6.08
CA GLY A 292 9.75 13.07 -5.26
C GLY A 292 10.99 12.52 -5.92
N TYR A 293 10.87 11.33 -6.51
CA TYR A 293 12.03 10.53 -6.85
C TYR A 293 11.88 9.85 -8.21
N TYR A 294 13.02 9.45 -8.74
CA TYR A 294 13.11 8.48 -9.81
C TYR A 294 14.15 7.42 -9.44
N VAL A 295 13.96 6.23 -9.97
CA VAL A 295 14.99 5.19 -10.02
C VAL A 295 15.43 5.05 -11.48
N GLU A 296 16.67 4.62 -11.68
CA GLU A 296 17.19 4.33 -13.01
C GLU A 296 17.84 2.95 -13.01
N HIS A 297 17.87 2.33 -14.18
CA HIS A 297 18.54 1.08 -14.41
C HIS A 297 19.28 1.10 -15.75
N THR A 298 20.45 0.47 -15.77
CA THR A 298 21.23 0.25 -16.99
C THR A 298 21.11 -1.23 -17.36
N VAL A 299 20.59 -1.50 -18.55
CA VAL A 299 20.38 -2.86 -19.07
C VAL A 299 21.70 -3.61 -19.15
N GLY A 300 21.72 -4.84 -18.63
CA GLY A 300 22.91 -5.70 -18.63
C GLY A 300 23.22 -6.33 -19.99
N ASP A 301 24.27 -7.15 -20.03
CA ASP A 301 24.85 -7.71 -21.26
C ASP A 301 23.90 -8.64 -22.04
N GLU A 302 22.90 -9.22 -21.38
CA GLU A 302 21.90 -10.08 -22.02
C GLU A 302 20.77 -9.30 -22.72
N GLY A 303 20.77 -7.97 -22.60
CA GLY A 303 19.62 -7.14 -22.98
C GLY A 303 18.46 -7.28 -21.99
N LEU A 304 17.35 -6.59 -22.27
CA LEU A 304 16.14 -6.68 -21.45
C LEU A 304 14.90 -6.78 -22.35
N LYS A 305 14.15 -7.87 -22.22
CA LYS A 305 12.87 -8.06 -22.89
C LYS A 305 11.80 -7.25 -22.17
N VAL A 306 11.10 -6.41 -22.91
CA VAL A 306 10.07 -5.50 -22.39
C VAL A 306 8.91 -5.43 -23.38
N TRP A 307 7.75 -4.99 -22.92
CA TRP A 307 6.74 -4.44 -23.82
C TRP A 307 6.94 -2.93 -23.93
N GLN A 308 6.80 -2.38 -25.13
CA GLN A 308 6.84 -0.95 -25.37
C GLN A 308 5.53 -0.51 -26.00
N GLY A 309 5.07 0.70 -25.68
CA GLY A 309 3.94 1.29 -26.37
C GLY A 309 3.47 2.58 -25.73
N LYS A 310 2.46 3.21 -26.34
CA LYS A 310 1.88 4.46 -25.86
C LYS A 310 1.03 4.21 -24.63
N THR A 311 1.20 5.05 -23.64
CA THR A 311 0.43 4.99 -22.40
C THR A 311 -1.05 5.27 -22.67
N ALA A 312 -1.94 4.43 -22.16
CA ALA A 312 -3.37 4.67 -22.19
C ALA A 312 -3.76 5.79 -21.20
N GLY A 313 -4.75 6.58 -21.57
CA GLY A 313 -5.30 7.64 -20.74
C GLY A 313 -6.02 7.11 -19.50
N GLN A 314 -6.16 7.99 -18.51
CA GLN A 314 -6.81 7.69 -17.23
C GLN A 314 -7.89 8.71 -16.92
N GLY A 315 -9.13 8.23 -16.76
CA GLY A 315 -10.25 9.06 -16.33
C GLY A 315 -10.28 9.23 -14.81
N TYR A 316 -10.55 10.44 -14.34
CA TYR A 316 -10.93 10.68 -12.95
C TYR A 316 -12.44 10.43 -12.76
N ARG A 317 -12.82 9.96 -11.58
CA ARG A 317 -14.23 9.85 -11.19
C ARG A 317 -14.89 11.23 -11.23
N LYS A 318 -16.13 11.26 -11.74
CA LYS A 318 -16.93 12.50 -11.79
C LYS A 318 -17.12 13.05 -10.38
N HIS A 319 -16.79 14.33 -10.18
CA HIS A 319 -16.94 15.00 -8.89
C HIS A 319 -17.46 16.42 -9.09
N LYS A 320 -18.45 16.83 -8.29
CA LYS A 320 -19.13 18.15 -8.39
C LYS A 320 -19.55 18.51 -9.82
N GLY A 321 -20.05 17.52 -10.57
CA GLY A 321 -20.51 17.72 -11.95
C GLY A 321 -19.41 17.73 -13.01
N LYS A 322 -18.13 17.77 -12.62
CA LYS A 322 -16.98 17.79 -13.54
C LYS A 322 -16.39 16.41 -13.75
N THR A 323 -15.82 16.21 -14.94
CA THR A 323 -15.05 15.02 -15.30
C THR A 323 -13.72 15.48 -15.84
N PHE A 324 -12.64 14.85 -15.37
CA PHE A 324 -11.29 15.11 -15.84
C PHE A 324 -10.65 13.82 -16.33
N TYR A 325 -9.64 13.95 -17.18
CA TYR A 325 -8.83 12.81 -17.62
C TYR A 325 -7.38 13.23 -17.88
N LEU A 326 -6.46 12.30 -17.67
CA LEU A 326 -5.09 12.37 -18.17
C LEU A 326 -5.08 11.65 -19.51
N GLU A 327 -4.55 12.28 -20.56
CA GLU A 327 -4.67 11.75 -21.91
C GLU A 327 -3.72 10.57 -22.19
N GLY A 328 -2.57 10.53 -21.53
CA GLY A 328 -1.51 9.57 -21.86
C GLY A 328 -0.89 9.89 -23.22
N GLY A 329 -0.41 8.85 -23.89
CA GLY A 329 0.11 8.92 -25.25
C GLY A 329 1.64 8.92 -25.37
N GLU A 330 2.38 9.11 -24.27
CA GLU A 330 3.84 8.97 -24.29
C GLU A 330 4.25 7.51 -24.29
N THR A 331 5.43 7.23 -24.86
CA THR A 331 6.00 5.89 -24.89
C THR A 331 6.42 5.45 -23.49
N GLN A 332 5.84 4.35 -23.02
CA GLN A 332 6.23 3.67 -21.79
C GLN A 332 6.72 2.25 -22.10
N LEU A 333 7.37 1.67 -21.11
CA LEU A 333 7.85 0.30 -21.10
C LEU A 333 7.16 -0.48 -19.98
N TYR A 334 6.84 -1.74 -20.25
CA TYR A 334 6.50 -2.73 -19.25
C TYR A 334 7.66 -3.69 -19.06
N VAL A 335 8.23 -3.66 -17.86
CA VAL A 335 9.25 -4.60 -17.36
C VAL A 335 8.57 -5.54 -16.36
N GLY A 336 9.01 -6.79 -16.25
CA GLY A 336 8.40 -7.71 -15.30
C GLY A 336 8.57 -7.22 -13.86
N TYR A 337 7.58 -7.55 -13.03
CA TYR A 337 7.60 -7.19 -11.61
C TYR A 337 8.84 -7.75 -10.93
N ASN A 338 9.55 -6.89 -10.18
CA ASN A 338 10.74 -7.24 -9.42
C ASN A 338 11.92 -7.77 -10.27
N GLU A 339 11.91 -7.59 -11.58
CA GLU A 339 13.02 -7.99 -12.46
C GLU A 339 14.23 -7.07 -12.36
N VAL A 340 14.02 -5.83 -11.90
CA VAL A 340 15.10 -4.84 -11.74
C VAL A 340 15.49 -4.74 -10.26
N PRO A 341 16.63 -5.30 -9.83
CA PRO A 341 17.06 -5.25 -8.44
C PRO A 341 17.87 -3.99 -8.12
N ASN A 342 18.13 -3.77 -6.82
CA ASN A 342 19.09 -2.79 -6.30
C ASN A 342 18.80 -1.33 -6.70
N LEU A 343 17.52 -0.96 -6.74
CA LEU A 343 17.11 0.41 -7.06
C LEU A 343 17.53 1.40 -5.98
N LYS A 344 18.05 2.55 -6.40
CA LYS A 344 18.42 3.66 -5.53
C LYS A 344 17.67 4.91 -5.96
N PRO A 345 16.63 5.33 -5.23
CA PRO A 345 15.89 6.53 -5.54
C PRO A 345 16.78 7.78 -5.57
N LYS A 346 16.54 8.64 -6.55
CA LYS A 346 17.20 9.94 -6.75
C LYS A 346 16.13 11.02 -6.86
N LEU A 347 16.40 12.21 -6.31
CA LEU A 347 15.45 13.32 -6.39
C LEU A 347 15.28 13.80 -7.83
N THR A 348 14.03 14.03 -8.22
CA THR A 348 13.69 14.63 -9.53
C THR A 348 14.04 16.12 -9.60
N ASN A 349 14.09 16.80 -8.45
CA ASN A 349 14.22 18.27 -8.33
C ASN A 349 13.14 19.06 -9.08
N TRP A 350 12.00 18.44 -9.37
CA TRP A 350 10.87 19.14 -9.99
C TRP A 350 10.23 20.08 -8.97
N ALA A 351 9.96 21.32 -9.40
CA ALA A 351 9.19 22.25 -8.59
C ALA A 351 7.78 21.70 -8.38
N ASP A 352 7.24 21.89 -7.17
CA ASP A 352 5.81 21.80 -6.97
C ASP A 352 5.17 22.96 -7.73
N ALA A 353 4.23 22.61 -8.61
CA ALA A 353 3.48 23.60 -9.39
C ALA A 353 2.44 24.30 -8.54
#